data_AF-A0A9P8D6K5-F1
#
_entry.id   AF-A0A9P8D6K5-F1
#
_cell.length_a   1.000
_cell.length_b   1.000
_cell.length_c   1.000
_cell.angle_alpha   90.00
_cell.angle_beta   90.00
_cell.angle_gamma   90.00
#
_symmetry.space_group_name_H-M   'P 1'
#
loop_
_entity.id
_entity.type
_entity.pdbx_description
1 polymer ?
#
loop_
_entity_poly.entity_id
_entity_poly.type
_entity_poly.pdbx_seq_one_letter_code
_entity_poly.pdbx_strand_id
1 'polypeptide(L)'
;MAGETVKTLTDVGNLVSQYRSRASSIRFITEDDMNFFKSKIREARCLEKRLLAYTPADTSKIQDTGDPRTTLAHLAKIDEAYRCVGLLQIYRVFSDLLAERYNPWDANHIYSARPPAKVPTKAEKDYWLTSLALYTLELLRDIPFESTSRCIQPLILVAIPANFVACHRMSHR
;
A
#
# COMPACT_ATOMS: atom_id res chain seq x y z
N MET A 1 2.73 -17.88 -6.53
CA MET A 1 2.19 -16.61 -7.06
C MET A 1 1.75 -15.71 -5.93
N ALA A 2 0.74 -16.09 -5.13
CA ALA A 2 0.33 -15.35 -3.93
C ALA A 2 1.41 -15.18 -2.83
N GLY A 3 2.42 -16.05 -2.77
CA GLY A 3 3.48 -15.95 -1.76
C GLY A 3 4.37 -14.71 -1.88
N GLU A 4 4.59 -14.19 -3.09
CA GLU A 4 5.50 -13.06 -3.31
C GLU A 4 4.87 -11.70 -2.97
N THR A 5 3.61 -11.50 -3.35
CA THR A 5 2.80 -10.33 -2.99
C THR A 5 2.57 -10.28 -1.49
N VAL A 6 2.23 -11.41 -0.86
CA VAL A 6 2.05 -11.52 0.59
C VAL A 6 3.38 -11.26 1.34
N LYS A 7 4.51 -11.79 0.84
CA LYS A 7 5.82 -11.50 1.42
C LYS A 7 6.15 -10.00 1.32
N THR A 8 5.95 -9.41 0.15
CA THR A 8 6.19 -7.97 -0.07
C THR A 8 5.29 -7.11 0.81
N LEU A 9 4.01 -7.49 0.97
CA LEU A 9 3.09 -6.82 1.89
C LEU A 9 3.54 -6.94 3.36
N THR A 10 4.07 -8.10 3.75
CA THR A 10 4.62 -8.32 5.09
C THR A 10 5.84 -7.44 5.33
N ASP A 11 6.76 -7.36 4.35
CA ASP A 11 7.91 -6.45 4.39
C ASP A 11 7.46 -4.99 4.57
N VAL A 12 6.43 -4.56 3.82
CA VAL A 12 5.84 -3.21 3.94
C VAL A 12 5.25 -2.97 5.33
N GLY A 13 4.48 -3.92 5.86
CA GLY A 13 3.88 -3.82 7.19
C GLY A 13 4.94 -3.69 8.28
N ASN A 14 6.00 -4.49 8.21
CA ASN A 14 7.14 -4.43 9.14
C ASN A 14 7.84 -3.07 9.05
N LEU A 15 8.09 -2.57 7.84
CA LEU A 15 8.71 -1.27 7.61
C LEU A 15 7.88 -0.14 8.22
N VAL A 16 6.58 -0.12 7.96
CA VAL A 16 5.65 0.89 8.49
C VAL A 16 5.57 0.84 10.01
N SER A 17 5.50 -0.36 10.59
CA SER A 17 5.46 -0.56 12.03
C SER A 17 6.73 -0.03 12.70
N GLN A 18 7.91 -0.41 12.18
CA GLN A 18 9.20 0.06 12.70
C GLN A 18 9.33 1.59 12.59
N TYR A 19 8.94 2.16 11.45
CA TYR A 19 8.97 3.61 11.25
C TYR A 19 8.09 4.34 12.26
N ARG A 20 6.83 3.90 12.43
CA ARG A 20 5.88 4.53 13.37
C ARG A 20 6.30 4.35 14.82
N SER A 21 6.78 3.17 15.20
CA SER A 21 7.28 2.89 16.55
C SER A 21 8.48 3.77 16.90
N ARG A 22 9.41 3.97 15.96
CA ARG A 22 10.56 4.83 16.20
C ARG A 22 10.13 6.30 16.26
N ALA A 23 9.31 6.75 15.30
CA ALA A 23 8.81 8.12 15.25
C ALA A 23 8.02 8.54 16.49
N SER A 24 7.22 7.64 17.09
CA SER A 24 6.47 7.93 18.31
C SER A 24 7.33 7.94 19.58
N SER A 25 8.48 7.25 19.57
CA SER A 25 9.39 7.15 20.72
C SER A 25 10.37 8.33 20.83
N ILE A 26 10.60 9.06 19.74
CA ILE A 26 11.58 10.14 19.68
C ILE A 26 11.05 11.38 20.41
N ARG A 27 11.83 11.86 21.38
CA ARG A 27 11.62 13.17 22.04
C ARG A 27 12.51 14.26 21.45
N PHE A 28 13.73 13.89 21.06
CA PHE A 28 14.70 14.75 20.40
C PHE A 28 15.35 13.96 19.27
N ILE A 29 15.48 14.57 18.09
CA ILE A 29 16.05 13.91 16.92
C ILE A 29 17.57 13.81 17.10
N THR A 30 18.08 12.58 17.12
CA THR A 30 19.52 12.29 17.13
C THR A 30 20.04 11.97 15.73
N GLU A 31 21.36 11.93 15.55
CA GLU A 31 21.97 11.51 14.28
C GLU A 31 21.61 10.05 13.92
N ASP A 32 21.52 9.16 14.92
CA ASP A 32 21.08 7.78 14.74
C ASP A 32 19.64 7.71 14.22
N ASP A 33 18.76 8.58 14.72
CA ASP A 33 17.37 8.64 14.24
C ASP A 33 17.30 9.13 12.79
N MET A 34 18.11 10.14 12.43
CA MET A 34 18.20 10.60 11.05
C MET A 34 18.69 9.49 10.11
N ASN A 35 19.72 8.75 10.52
CA ASN A 35 20.26 7.62 9.77
C ASN A 35 19.23 6.50 9.63
N PHE A 36 18.48 6.20 10.69
CA PHE A 36 17.36 5.26 10.67
C PHE A 36 16.29 5.69 9.65
N PHE A 37 15.81 6.93 9.71
CA PHE A 37 14.78 7.41 8.79
C PHE A 37 15.23 7.44 7.33
N LYS A 38 16.48 7.86 7.07
CA LYS A 38 17.08 7.79 5.73
C LYS A 38 17.13 6.36 5.21
N SER A 39 17.50 5.40 6.05
CA SER A 39 17.50 3.98 5.70
C SER A 39 16.09 3.49 5.37
N LYS A 40 15.10 3.84 6.19
CA LYS A 40 13.70 3.43 5.96
C LYS A 40 13.07 4.02 4.71
N ILE A 41 13.40 5.26 4.34
CA ILE A 41 12.96 5.84 3.05
C ILE A 41 13.57 5.06 1.87
N ARG A 42 14.83 4.65 1.95
CA ARG A 42 15.48 3.84 0.90
C ARG A 42 14.85 2.46 0.78
N GLU A 43 14.56 1.82 1.92
CA GLU A 43 13.88 0.53 1.97
C GLU A 43 12.46 0.65 1.37
N ALA A 44 11.72 1.71 1.70
CA ALA A 44 10.40 2.00 1.14
C ALA A 44 10.44 2.17 -0.38
N ARG A 45 11.44 2.88 -0.93
CA ARG A 45 11.64 2.98 -2.40
C ARG A 45 11.88 1.63 -3.06
N CYS A 46 12.62 0.73 -2.39
CA CYS A 46 12.87 -0.61 -2.93
C CYS A 46 11.57 -1.43 -2.97
N LEU A 47 10.79 -1.40 -1.90
CA LEU A 47 9.49 -2.08 -1.82
C LEU A 47 8.48 -1.50 -2.81
N GLU A 48 8.44 -0.17 -2.95
CA GLU A 48 7.61 0.48 -3.96
C GLU A 48 7.97 -0.01 -5.36
N LYS A 49 9.25 0.01 -5.75
CA LYS A 49 9.67 -0.48 -7.06
C LYS A 49 9.31 -1.94 -7.28
N ARG A 50 9.45 -2.79 -6.27
CA ARG A 50 9.02 -4.21 -6.33
C ARG A 50 7.52 -4.31 -6.58
N LEU A 51 6.71 -3.54 -5.85
CA LEU A 51 5.26 -3.50 -6.04
C LEU A 51 4.91 -2.96 -7.43
N LEU A 52 5.58 -1.91 -7.93
CA LEU A 52 5.31 -1.37 -9.26
C LEU A 52 5.76 -2.29 -10.41
N ALA A 53 6.84 -3.05 -10.23
CA ALA A 53 7.31 -4.02 -11.21
C ALA A 53 6.56 -5.36 -11.18
N TYR A 54 5.82 -5.64 -10.10
CA TYR A 54 5.05 -6.87 -9.98
C TYR A 54 4.06 -7.01 -11.14
N THR A 55 4.10 -8.15 -11.81
CA THR A 55 3.17 -8.50 -12.88
C THR A 55 2.53 -9.82 -12.48
N PRO A 56 1.20 -9.88 -12.28
CA PRO A 56 0.52 -11.15 -12.07
C PRO A 56 0.83 -12.07 -13.26
N ALA A 57 1.16 -13.35 -13.04
CA ALA A 57 1.44 -14.20 -14.19
C ALA A 57 0.18 -14.36 -15.03
N ASP A 58 0.40 -14.27 -16.34
CA ASP A 58 -0.62 -14.25 -17.36
C ASP A 58 -1.51 -15.50 -17.26
N THR A 59 -2.77 -15.29 -16.88
CA THR A 59 -3.77 -16.35 -16.69
C THR A 59 -4.13 -17.06 -17.99
N SER A 60 -3.65 -16.57 -19.14
CA SER A 60 -3.85 -17.16 -20.47
C SER A 60 -2.95 -18.37 -20.77
N LYS A 61 -1.94 -18.68 -19.94
CA LYS A 61 -0.95 -19.75 -20.21
C LYS A 61 -1.00 -20.96 -19.28
N ILE A 62 -1.90 -21.00 -18.30
CA ILE A 62 -1.93 -22.08 -17.31
C ILE A 62 -3.20 -22.90 -17.49
N GLN A 63 -2.97 -24.13 -17.94
CA GLN A 63 -3.95 -25.16 -18.22
C GLN A 63 -4.83 -25.44 -16.99
N ASP A 64 -6.13 -25.43 -17.24
CA ASP A 64 -7.27 -25.89 -16.43
C ASP A 64 -6.90 -26.52 -15.07
N THR A 65 -6.89 -25.70 -14.02
CA THR A 65 -6.79 -26.21 -12.65
C THR A 65 -8.18 -26.71 -12.28
N GLY A 66 -8.40 -28.02 -12.35
CA GLY A 66 -9.68 -28.72 -12.18
C GLY A 66 -10.36 -28.60 -10.81
N ASP A 67 -10.29 -27.43 -10.17
CA ASP A 67 -11.08 -27.05 -9.00
C ASP A 67 -12.11 -25.98 -9.39
N PRO A 68 -13.41 -26.32 -9.48
CA PRO A 68 -14.45 -25.43 -9.99
C PRO A 68 -14.78 -24.22 -9.10
N ARG A 69 -14.16 -24.08 -7.91
CA ARG A 69 -14.49 -22.99 -6.95
C ARG A 69 -13.44 -21.90 -6.80
N THR A 70 -12.19 -22.13 -7.24
CA THR A 70 -11.12 -21.13 -7.12
C THR A 70 -10.53 -20.80 -8.49
N THR A 71 -11.27 -20.08 -9.33
CA THR A 71 -10.78 -19.66 -10.64
C THR A 71 -9.50 -18.85 -10.49
N LEU A 72 -8.47 -19.12 -11.31
CA LEU A 72 -7.20 -18.39 -11.35
C LEU A 72 -7.38 -16.85 -11.41
N ALA A 73 -8.50 -16.38 -11.97
CA ALA A 73 -8.91 -14.99 -11.99
C ALA A 73 -9.09 -14.37 -10.57
N HIS A 74 -9.61 -15.12 -9.60
CA HIS A 74 -9.74 -14.65 -8.21
C HIS A 74 -8.39 -14.49 -7.53
N LEU A 75 -7.44 -15.39 -7.79
CA LEU A 75 -6.07 -15.28 -7.25
C LEU A 75 -5.36 -14.04 -7.80
N ALA A 76 -5.51 -13.75 -9.10
CA ALA A 76 -4.97 -12.53 -9.70
C ALA A 76 -5.59 -11.26 -9.07
N LYS A 77 -6.91 -11.26 -8.80
CA LYS A 77 -7.58 -10.14 -8.11
C LYS A 77 -7.07 -9.97 -6.67
N ILE A 78 -6.83 -11.07 -5.94
CA ILE A 78 -6.25 -11.04 -4.59
C ILE A 78 -4.84 -10.46 -4.62
N ASP A 79 -4.00 -10.91 -5.56
CA ASP A 79 -2.64 -10.41 -5.73
C ASP A 79 -2.60 -8.92 -6.03
N GLU A 80 -3.51 -8.45 -6.90
CA GLU A 80 -3.66 -7.04 -7.20
C GLU A 80 -4.14 -6.23 -5.99
N ALA A 81 -5.10 -6.75 -5.22
CA ALA A 81 -5.55 -6.10 -3.99
C ALA A 81 -4.41 -5.95 -2.97
N TYR A 82 -3.59 -6.99 -2.75
CA TYR A 82 -2.42 -6.89 -1.88
C TYR A 82 -1.39 -5.88 -2.37
N ARG A 83 -1.19 -5.80 -3.68
CA ARG A 83 -0.32 -4.82 -4.31
C ARG A 83 -0.81 -3.39 -4.06
N CYS A 84 -2.10 -3.11 -4.28
CA CYS A 84 -2.70 -1.81 -3.99
C CYS A 84 -2.55 -1.42 -2.52
N VAL A 85 -2.78 -2.36 -1.61
CA VAL A 85 -2.62 -2.14 -0.17
C VAL A 85 -1.18 -1.77 0.18
N GLY A 86 -0.20 -2.50 -0.35
CA GLY A 86 1.21 -2.23 -0.11
C GLY A 86 1.56 -0.80 -0.52
N LEU A 87 1.11 -0.38 -1.70
CA LEU A 87 1.29 1.00 -2.18
C LEU A 87 0.59 2.02 -1.28
N LEU A 88 -0.66 1.76 -0.89
CA LEU A 88 -1.43 2.63 0.00
C LEU A 88 -0.71 2.82 1.35
N GLN A 89 -0.16 1.76 1.93
CA GLN A 89 0.59 1.81 3.18
C GLN A 89 1.88 2.63 3.05
N ILE A 90 2.64 2.40 1.98
CA ILE A 90 3.87 3.15 1.69
C ILE A 90 3.55 4.64 1.56
N TYR A 91 2.58 5.02 0.72
CA TYR A 91 2.31 6.43 0.44
C TYR A 91 1.70 7.20 1.60
N ARG A 92 1.01 6.52 2.52
CA ARG A 92 0.51 7.14 3.75
C ARG A 92 1.62 7.49 4.74
N VAL A 93 2.70 6.73 4.76
CA VAL A 93 3.83 6.94 5.69
C VAL A 93 4.94 7.76 5.05
N PHE A 94 5.21 7.51 3.77
CA PHE A 94 6.25 8.16 2.97
C PHE A 94 5.61 8.94 1.83
N SER A 95 4.93 10.05 2.17
CA SER A 95 4.16 10.85 1.21
C SER A 95 5.00 11.49 0.10
N ASP A 96 6.32 11.51 0.28
CA ASP A 96 7.28 12.01 -0.71
C ASP A 96 7.38 11.04 -1.89
N LEU A 97 7.24 9.73 -1.66
CA LEU A 97 7.26 8.73 -2.73
C LEU A 97 6.06 8.90 -3.67
N LEU A 98 4.90 9.26 -3.13
CA LEU A 98 3.75 9.60 -3.98
C LEU A 98 4.03 10.87 -4.79
N ALA A 99 4.69 11.87 -4.20
CA ALA A 99 5.04 13.11 -4.89
C ALA A 99 6.05 12.89 -6.03
N GLU A 100 7.02 11.99 -5.84
CA GLU A 100 8.04 11.63 -6.84
C GLU A 100 7.44 11.08 -8.14
N ARG A 101 6.23 10.51 -8.10
CA ARG A 101 5.55 9.89 -9.25
C ARG A 101 4.16 10.44 -9.55
N TYR A 102 3.79 11.55 -8.90
CA TYR A 102 2.40 12.00 -8.89
C TYR A 102 1.87 12.28 -10.28
N ASN A 103 0.73 11.65 -10.60
CA ASN A 103 -0.10 11.93 -11.74
C ASN A 103 -1.56 11.95 -11.26
N PRO A 104 -2.47 12.70 -11.93
CA PRO A 104 -3.89 12.62 -11.66
C PRO A 104 -4.37 11.17 -11.64
N TRP A 105 -5.35 10.88 -10.78
CA TRP A 105 -5.85 9.52 -10.60
C TRP A 105 -6.34 8.91 -11.92
N ASP A 106 -5.81 7.75 -12.25
CA ASP A 106 -6.19 6.95 -13.41
C ASP A 106 -5.97 5.47 -13.09
N ALA A 107 -7.07 4.72 -12.99
CA ALA A 107 -7.04 3.31 -12.59
C ALA A 107 -6.21 2.44 -13.54
N ASN A 108 -6.14 2.80 -14.84
CA ASN A 108 -5.41 2.01 -15.83
C ASN A 108 -3.89 2.24 -15.76
N HIS A 109 -3.45 3.29 -15.07
CA HIS A 109 -2.05 3.73 -15.07
C HIS A 109 -1.46 3.84 -13.66
N ILE A 110 -2.09 3.21 -12.66
CA ILE A 110 -1.61 3.16 -11.26
C ILE A 110 -0.16 2.66 -11.17
N TYR A 111 0.25 1.73 -12.05
CA TYR A 111 1.56 1.07 -12.01
C TYR A 111 2.55 1.59 -13.04
N SER A 112 2.12 2.50 -13.92
CA SER A 112 3.00 3.04 -14.95
C SER A 112 4.10 3.91 -14.33
N ALA A 113 5.34 3.72 -14.79
CA ALA A 113 6.45 4.61 -14.50
C ALA A 113 6.28 5.88 -15.35
N ARG A 114 5.52 6.85 -14.83
CA ARG A 114 5.32 8.16 -15.47
C ARG A 114 6.11 9.23 -14.72
N PRO A 115 6.68 10.20 -15.43
CA PRO A 115 7.25 11.37 -14.75
C PRO A 115 6.15 12.09 -13.95
N PRO A 116 6.50 12.74 -12.83
CA PRO A 116 5.53 13.48 -12.05
C PRO A 116 5.02 14.66 -12.89
N ALA A 117 3.69 14.77 -13.02
CA ALA A 117 3.08 15.85 -13.80
C ALA A 117 3.27 17.22 -13.13
N LYS A 118 3.23 17.21 -11.79
CA LYS A 118 3.44 18.38 -10.92
C LYS A 118 3.70 17.92 -9.49
N VAL A 119 4.14 18.83 -8.64
CA VAL A 119 4.16 18.61 -7.19
C VAL A 119 2.71 18.69 -6.66
N PRO A 120 2.14 17.61 -6.11
CA PRO A 120 0.75 17.61 -5.66
C PRO A 120 0.59 18.39 -4.36
N THR A 121 -0.54 19.11 -4.27
CA THR A 121 -1.04 19.65 -3.02
C THR A 121 -1.48 18.53 -2.07
N LYS A 122 -1.64 18.84 -0.78
CA LYS A 122 -2.13 17.86 0.21
C LYS A 122 -3.50 17.28 -0.19
N ALA A 123 -4.43 18.11 -0.64
CA ALA A 123 -5.77 17.68 -1.07
C ALA A 123 -5.70 16.71 -2.27
N GLU A 124 -4.77 16.93 -3.20
CA GLU A 124 -4.57 16.05 -4.35
C GLU A 124 -3.95 14.70 -3.97
N LYS A 125 -3.03 14.68 -3.00
CA LYS A 125 -2.51 13.44 -2.42
C LYS A 125 -3.64 12.67 -1.72
N ASP A 126 -4.44 13.35 -0.91
CA ASP A 126 -5.55 12.75 -0.18
C ASP A 126 -6.62 12.18 -1.13
N TYR A 127 -6.93 12.90 -2.21
CA TYR A 127 -7.81 12.41 -3.28
C TYR A 127 -7.23 11.14 -3.92
N TRP A 128 -5.96 11.15 -4.31
CA TRP A 128 -5.30 10.00 -4.93
C TRP A 128 -5.31 8.76 -4.02
N LEU A 129 -5.02 8.94 -2.73
CA LEU A 129 -5.05 7.84 -1.75
C LEU A 129 -6.47 7.30 -1.53
N THR A 130 -7.46 8.19 -1.49
CA THR A 130 -8.88 7.81 -1.40
C THR A 130 -9.30 6.99 -2.61
N SER A 131 -8.97 7.45 -3.82
CA SER A 131 -9.29 6.74 -5.05
C SER A 131 -8.60 5.38 -5.13
N LEU A 132 -7.35 5.25 -4.65
CA LEU A 132 -6.67 3.96 -4.54
C LEU A 132 -7.36 3.01 -3.56
N ALA A 133 -7.82 3.53 -2.42
CA ALA A 133 -8.55 2.74 -1.45
C ALA A 133 -9.88 2.25 -2.03
N LEU A 134 -10.64 3.10 -2.73
CA LEU A 134 -11.89 2.73 -3.38
C LEU A 134 -11.67 1.67 -4.46
N TYR A 135 -10.67 1.84 -5.32
CA TYR A 135 -10.29 0.84 -6.32
C TYR A 135 -9.95 -0.52 -5.68
N THR A 136 -9.22 -0.50 -4.57
CA THR A 136 -8.90 -1.72 -3.81
C THR A 136 -10.16 -2.40 -3.27
N LEU A 137 -11.14 -1.63 -2.78
CA LEU A 137 -12.41 -2.16 -2.28
C LEU A 137 -13.25 -2.77 -3.41
N GLU A 138 -13.25 -2.14 -4.60
CA GLU A 138 -13.92 -2.69 -5.78
C GLU A 138 -13.30 -4.02 -6.22
N LEU A 139 -11.96 -4.14 -6.21
CA LEU A 139 -11.27 -5.40 -6.48
C LEU A 139 -11.66 -6.50 -5.48
N LEU A 140 -11.80 -6.15 -4.20
CA LEU A 140 -12.16 -7.09 -3.14
C LEU A 140 -13.63 -7.51 -3.18
N ARG A 141 -14.53 -6.64 -3.63
CA ARG A 141 -15.97 -6.94 -3.75
C ARG A 141 -16.24 -8.13 -4.67
N ASP A 142 -15.41 -8.31 -5.69
CA ASP A 142 -15.60 -9.33 -6.71
C ASP A 142 -15.02 -10.72 -6.32
N ILE A 143 -14.47 -10.89 -5.12
CA ILE A 143 -13.86 -12.16 -4.66
C ILE A 143 -14.85 -12.88 -3.72
N PRO A 144 -15.25 -14.14 -3.99
CA PRO A 144 -16.19 -14.88 -3.14
C PRO A 144 -15.61 -15.18 -1.75
N PHE A 145 -16.48 -15.08 -0.74
CA PHE A 145 -16.16 -15.02 0.70
C PHE A 145 -15.68 -16.33 1.36
N GLU A 146 -15.37 -17.38 0.58
CA GLU A 146 -15.15 -18.74 1.10
C GLU A 146 -13.67 -19.09 1.40
N SER A 147 -12.84 -18.11 1.72
CA SER A 147 -11.52 -18.35 2.33
C SER A 147 -11.34 -17.47 3.57
N THR A 148 -12.00 -17.89 4.65
CA THR A 148 -11.44 -17.88 6.02
C THR A 148 -10.52 -16.69 6.39
N SER A 149 -11.10 -15.49 6.37
CA SER A 149 -11.22 -14.67 7.59
C SER A 149 -9.94 -14.33 8.38
N ARG A 150 -8.80 -14.04 7.74
CA ARG A 150 -7.63 -13.38 8.41
C ARG A 150 -6.88 -12.33 7.58
N CYS A 151 -7.08 -12.27 6.27
CA CYS A 151 -6.32 -11.39 5.36
C CYS A 151 -6.92 -9.99 5.16
N ILE A 152 -8.20 -9.79 5.47
CA ILE A 152 -8.91 -8.50 5.29
C ILE A 152 -8.84 -7.61 6.55
N GLN A 153 -8.63 -8.19 7.73
CA GLN A 153 -8.55 -7.44 8.99
C GLN A 153 -7.43 -6.38 9.01
N PRO A 154 -6.21 -6.64 8.49
CA PRO A 154 -5.18 -5.60 8.39
C PRO A 154 -5.51 -4.52 7.36
N LEU A 155 -6.28 -4.85 6.31
CA LEU A 155 -6.61 -3.93 5.21
C LEU A 155 -7.62 -2.86 5.64
N ILE A 156 -8.61 -3.25 6.43
CA ILE A 156 -9.64 -2.33 6.95
C ILE A 156 -9.10 -1.51 8.13
N LEU A 157 -8.29 -2.12 9.02
CA LEU A 157 -7.68 -1.41 10.17
C LEU A 157 -6.67 -0.33 9.76
N VAL A 158 -6.07 -0.43 8.57
CA VAL A 158 -5.15 0.59 8.02
C VAL A 158 -5.90 1.75 7.33
N ALA A 159 -7.12 1.51 6.85
CA ALA A 159 -7.89 2.49 6.08
C ALA A 159 -8.61 3.55 6.93
N ILE A 160 -8.91 3.25 8.20
CA ILE A 160 -9.70 4.08 9.12
C ILE A 160 -8.73 4.75 10.13
N PRO A 161 -8.86 6.04 10.47
CA PRO A 161 -7.79 7.05 10.36
C PRO A 161 -6.84 7.18 11.57
N ALA A 162 -5.53 7.15 11.32
CA ALA A 162 -4.53 7.68 12.27
C ALA A 162 -4.54 9.22 12.38
N ASN A 163 -5.42 9.92 11.65
CA ASN A 163 -5.47 11.39 11.61
C ASN A 163 -6.66 12.03 12.36
N PHE A 164 -7.49 11.26 13.08
CA PHE A 164 -8.56 11.84 13.92
C PHE A 164 -8.20 12.00 15.40
N VAL A 165 -7.12 11.38 15.90
CA VAL A 165 -6.77 11.42 17.35
C VAL A 165 -5.68 12.45 17.69
N ALA A 166 -4.91 12.92 16.71
CA ALA A 166 -3.83 13.89 16.99
C ALA A 166 -4.33 15.35 17.14
N CYS A 167 -5.50 15.72 16.61
CA CYS A 167 -5.99 17.10 16.69
C CYS A 167 -6.73 17.40 18.01
N HIS A 168 -7.17 16.39 18.77
CA HIS A 168 -7.90 16.64 20.03
C HIS A 168 -6.99 16.84 21.26
N ARG A 169 -5.67 16.60 21.16
CA ARG A 169 -4.73 16.78 22.29
C ARG A 169 -4.00 18.13 22.34
N MET A 170 -4.26 19.05 21.41
CA MET A 170 -3.65 20.40 21.43
C MET A 170 -4.63 21.53 21.77
N SER A 171 -5.87 21.24 22.19
CA SER A 171 -6.85 22.27 22.59
C SER A 171 -7.11 22.36 24.11
N HIS A 172 -6.38 21.60 24.93
CA HIS A 172 -6.40 21.74 26.38
C HIS A 172 -4.99 21.61 26.94
N ARG A 173 -4.20 22.67 26.83
CA ARG A 173 -3.21 23.09 27.81
C ARG A 173 -2.86 24.55 27.58
#